data_AF-A0A957SPW4-F1
#
_entry.id   AF-A0A957SPW4-F1
#
_cell.length_a   1.000
_cell.length_b   1.000
_cell.length_c   1.000
_cell.angle_alpha   90.00
_cell.angle_beta   90.00
_cell.angle_gamma   90.00
#
_symmetry.space_group_name_H-M   'P 1'
#
loop_
_entity.id
_entity.type
_entity.pdbx_description
1 polymer ?
#
loop_
_entity_poly.entity_id
_entity_poly.type
_entity_poly.pdbx_seq_one_letter_code
_entity_poly.pdbx_strand_id
1 'polypeptide(L)'
;MFKPIKVIDLELSQPIQDQMDLTPYRAIKILVRLHGATLGYIQLPVQGGRCPAKAIAEAVLDQFGWAIMRHLVEDGLAVSTGNALQLNDLVGLAHPVYAGPFPKVTVAVCTRNRADDLALCLESLLQIDYPNLEILVVDNAPSDSATRDLLQQTYAQHTQVRYVCEPRPGLDWARNRAILEASGEIIAYTDDDVIVDRHWVSALVQVFTQSPEAMAVTGLVVPYELETPTQILFELYGGFGRGFKRQWFTASQNQRSTVASEYAWSGRFGTGANMAYRRSLFSQIGMFDPALDVGTPSNGGGDIEMFFRVLCEGFTLVYEPNAIVRHRHRRDYGALS
;
A
#
# COMPACT_ATOMS: atom_id res chain seq x y z
N MET A 1 3.22 32.21 9.48
CA MET A 1 2.33 31.14 9.97
C MET A 1 2.36 30.02 8.94
N PHE A 2 2.59 28.78 9.37
CA PHE A 2 2.57 27.62 8.47
C PHE A 2 1.16 27.43 7.88
N LYS A 3 1.08 26.99 6.63
CA LYS A 3 -0.18 26.60 5.97
C LYS A 3 -0.06 25.17 5.42
N PRO A 4 -0.97 24.26 5.81
CA PRO A 4 -0.92 22.85 5.41
C PRO A 4 -1.22 22.62 3.93
N ILE A 5 -1.02 21.38 3.47
CA ILE A 5 -1.41 20.91 2.13
C ILE A 5 -2.56 19.92 2.29
N LYS A 6 -3.68 20.17 1.61
CA LYS A 6 -4.80 19.23 1.60
C LYS A 6 -4.44 18.04 0.72
N VAL A 7 -4.51 16.82 1.24
CA VAL A 7 -4.37 15.59 0.45
C VAL A 7 -5.76 15.09 0.06
N ILE A 8 -5.97 14.78 -1.22
CA ILE A 8 -7.20 14.14 -1.73
C ILE A 8 -6.87 13.13 -2.83
N ASP A 9 -7.85 12.31 -3.19
CA ASP A 9 -7.80 11.46 -4.37
C ASP A 9 -8.73 11.99 -5.47
N LEU A 10 -8.38 11.72 -6.72
CA LEU A 10 -9.20 12.01 -7.88
C LEU A 10 -9.27 10.78 -8.77
N GLU A 11 -10.47 10.21 -8.91
CA GLU A 11 -10.76 9.13 -9.85
C GLU A 11 -11.36 9.73 -11.13
N LEU A 12 -10.62 9.65 -12.23
CA LEU A 12 -10.97 10.28 -13.50
C LEU A 12 -12.16 9.63 -14.22
N SER A 13 -12.56 8.43 -13.82
CA SER A 13 -13.84 7.84 -14.24
C SER A 13 -15.06 8.48 -13.59
N GLN A 14 -14.87 9.42 -12.66
CA GLN A 14 -15.92 10.23 -12.04
C GLN A 14 -15.81 11.70 -12.47
N PRO A 15 -16.91 12.47 -12.44
CA PRO A 15 -16.87 13.89 -12.75
C PRO A 15 -15.92 14.66 -11.82
N ILE A 16 -15.04 15.48 -12.40
CA ILE A 16 -14.14 16.37 -11.64
C ILE A 16 -14.98 17.50 -11.03
N GLN A 17 -14.91 17.65 -9.71
CA GLN A 17 -15.68 18.65 -8.95
C GLN A 17 -14.80 19.77 -8.39
N ASP A 18 -15.41 20.95 -8.21
CA ASP A 18 -14.79 22.07 -7.51
C ASP A 18 -14.46 21.65 -6.07
N GLN A 19 -13.23 21.94 -5.65
CA GLN A 19 -12.79 21.69 -4.28
C GLN A 19 -12.98 22.96 -3.46
N MET A 20 -13.83 22.89 -2.45
CA MET A 20 -14.25 24.01 -1.60
C MET A 20 -13.69 23.86 -0.18
N ASP A 21 -13.92 24.86 0.68
CA ASP A 21 -13.51 24.88 2.10
C ASP A 21 -12.00 24.72 2.32
N LEU A 22 -11.19 25.20 1.39
CA LEU A 22 -9.74 25.09 1.41
C LEU A 22 -9.04 26.29 2.06
N THR A 23 -9.77 27.21 2.70
CA THR A 23 -9.22 28.43 3.35
C THR A 23 -7.98 28.21 4.22
N PRO A 24 -7.86 27.15 5.04
CA PRO A 24 -6.66 26.95 5.85
C PRO A 24 -5.44 26.46 5.03
N TYR A 25 -5.64 25.90 3.85
CA TYR A 25 -4.61 25.24 3.06
C TYR A 25 -3.88 26.20 2.11
N ARG A 26 -2.58 25.95 1.87
CA ARG A 26 -1.83 26.67 0.81
C ARG A 26 -1.97 26.05 -0.57
N ALA A 27 -2.17 24.73 -0.61
CA ALA A 27 -2.21 23.93 -1.81
C ALA A 27 -3.03 22.67 -1.57
N ILE A 28 -3.44 22.05 -2.66
CA ILE A 28 -4.02 20.71 -2.70
C ILE A 28 -3.06 19.77 -3.44
N LYS A 29 -2.79 18.60 -2.87
CA LYS A 29 -2.02 17.50 -3.47
C LYS A 29 -3.00 16.39 -3.78
N ILE A 30 -3.16 16.08 -5.07
CA ILE A 30 -4.22 15.20 -5.58
C ILE A 30 -3.58 13.94 -6.14
N LEU A 31 -3.88 12.78 -5.56
CA LEU A 31 -3.51 11.49 -6.16
C LEU A 31 -4.49 11.19 -7.29
N VAL A 32 -4.01 11.27 -8.52
CA VAL A 32 -4.82 11.07 -9.73
C VAL A 32 -4.81 9.59 -10.11
N ARG A 33 -6.00 9.05 -10.31
CA ARG A 33 -6.26 7.66 -10.70
C ARG A 33 -7.22 7.60 -11.88
N LEU A 34 -7.13 6.55 -12.65
CA LEU A 34 -8.08 6.21 -13.69
C LEU A 34 -8.39 4.73 -13.60
N HIS A 35 -9.66 4.40 -13.40
CA HIS A 35 -10.13 3.03 -13.20
C HIS A 35 -9.38 2.31 -12.06
N GLY A 36 -9.06 3.04 -10.98
CA GLY A 36 -8.28 2.54 -9.86
C GLY A 36 -6.76 2.51 -10.08
N ALA A 37 -6.27 2.63 -11.33
CA ALA A 37 -4.85 2.67 -11.64
C ALA A 37 -4.24 4.04 -11.32
N THR A 38 -3.09 4.04 -10.63
CA THR A 38 -2.45 5.26 -10.15
C THR A 38 -1.63 5.93 -11.26
N LEU A 39 -1.96 7.18 -11.60
CA LEU A 39 -1.20 7.98 -12.58
C LEU A 39 -0.10 8.80 -11.91
N GLY A 40 -0.41 9.39 -10.75
CA GLY A 40 0.54 10.13 -9.93
C GLY A 40 -0.07 11.33 -9.22
N TYR A 41 0.79 12.21 -8.70
CA TYR A 41 0.35 13.45 -8.05
C TYR A 41 0.31 14.63 -9.01
N ILE A 42 -0.74 15.44 -8.91
CA ILE A 42 -0.68 16.87 -9.22
C ILE A 42 -0.72 17.69 -7.93
N GLN A 43 -0.16 18.89 -7.95
CA GLN A 43 -0.28 19.84 -6.84
C GLN A 43 -0.66 21.23 -7.35
N LEU A 44 -1.73 21.79 -6.79
CA LEU A 44 -2.27 23.07 -7.22
C LEU A 44 -2.37 24.05 -6.04
N PRO A 45 -2.07 25.35 -6.25
CA PRO A 45 -2.25 26.35 -5.20
C PRO A 45 -3.74 26.57 -4.91
N VAL A 46 -4.07 26.83 -3.65
CA VAL A 46 -5.43 27.21 -3.25
C VAL A 46 -5.61 28.71 -3.43
N GLN A 47 -6.67 29.12 -4.13
CA GLN A 47 -6.98 30.53 -4.38
C GLN A 47 -8.38 30.86 -3.88
N GLY A 48 -8.50 31.84 -2.98
CA GLY A 48 -9.79 32.23 -2.41
C GLY A 48 -10.51 31.11 -1.66
N GLY A 49 -9.76 30.18 -1.05
CA GLY A 49 -10.34 29.03 -0.32
C GLY A 49 -10.92 27.93 -1.21
N ARG A 50 -10.60 27.91 -2.51
CA ARG A 50 -11.07 26.89 -3.45
C ARG A 50 -10.01 26.47 -4.47
N CYS A 51 -10.25 25.34 -5.13
CA CYS A 51 -9.55 24.88 -6.33
C CYS A 51 -10.58 24.45 -7.38
N PRO A 52 -10.77 25.23 -8.47
CA PRO A 52 -11.81 24.94 -9.47
C PRO A 52 -11.54 23.63 -10.24
N ALA A 53 -12.60 22.90 -10.58
CA ALA A 53 -12.57 21.67 -11.37
C ALA A 53 -11.84 21.85 -12.70
N LYS A 54 -12.03 22.99 -13.36
CA LYS A 54 -11.35 23.34 -14.61
C LYS A 54 -9.82 23.36 -14.44
N ALA A 55 -9.32 23.98 -13.36
CA ALA A 55 -7.88 24.04 -13.09
C ALA A 55 -7.30 22.65 -12.79
N ILE A 56 -8.08 21.82 -12.08
CA ILE A 56 -7.73 20.41 -11.83
C ILE A 56 -7.65 19.64 -13.15
N ALA A 57 -8.68 19.74 -13.99
CA ALA A 57 -8.73 19.07 -15.29
C ALA A 57 -7.58 19.48 -16.22
N GLU A 58 -7.29 20.78 -16.31
CA GLU A 58 -6.17 21.31 -17.10
C GLU A 58 -4.83 20.74 -16.62
N ALA A 59 -4.58 20.72 -15.31
CA ALA A 59 -3.36 20.17 -14.74
C ALA A 59 -3.23 18.66 -14.93
N VAL A 60 -4.33 17.91 -14.81
CA VAL A 60 -4.37 16.48 -15.10
C VAL A 60 -4.01 16.21 -16.57
N LEU A 61 -4.62 16.94 -17.50
CA LEU A 61 -4.38 16.74 -18.93
C LEU A 61 -2.95 17.11 -19.33
N ASP A 62 -2.42 18.21 -18.79
CA ASP A 62 -1.04 18.64 -19.03
C ASP A 62 -0.03 17.60 -18.55
N GLN A 63 -0.22 17.05 -17.35
CA GLN A 63 0.75 16.13 -16.75
C GLN A 63 0.55 14.66 -17.15
N PHE A 64 -0.69 14.23 -17.37
CA PHE A 64 -1.05 12.81 -17.52
C PHE A 64 -1.79 12.47 -18.81
N GLY A 65 -2.01 13.42 -19.74
CA GLY A 65 -2.77 13.19 -20.97
C GLY A 65 -2.34 11.94 -21.75
N TRP A 66 -1.02 11.71 -21.91
CA TRP A 66 -0.52 10.51 -22.58
C TRP A 66 -0.78 9.22 -21.78
N ALA A 67 -0.63 9.26 -20.45
CA ALA A 67 -0.88 8.11 -19.60
C ALA A 67 -2.37 7.71 -19.62
N ILE A 68 -3.26 8.70 -19.60
CA ILE A 68 -4.72 8.53 -19.76
C ILE A 68 -5.02 7.89 -21.11
N MET A 69 -4.50 8.46 -22.21
CA MET A 69 -4.74 7.93 -23.56
C MET A 69 -4.26 6.48 -23.70
N ARG A 70 -3.07 6.17 -23.20
CA ARG A 70 -2.53 4.81 -23.22
C ARG A 70 -3.42 3.85 -22.44
N HIS A 71 -3.82 4.22 -21.22
CA HIS A 71 -4.68 3.38 -20.36
C HIS A 71 -6.01 3.06 -21.06
N LEU A 72 -6.69 4.08 -21.61
CA LEU A 72 -7.96 3.87 -22.29
C LEU A 72 -7.81 3.00 -23.55
N VAL A 73 -6.72 3.17 -24.31
CA VAL A 73 -6.43 2.32 -25.48
C VAL A 73 -6.15 0.88 -25.06
N GLU A 74 -5.38 0.65 -23.98
CA GLU A 74 -5.14 -0.69 -23.43
C GLU A 74 -6.46 -1.37 -23.03
N ASP A 75 -7.34 -0.65 -22.33
CA ASP A 75 -8.69 -1.12 -21.98
C ASP A 75 -9.49 -1.50 -23.24
N GLY A 76 -9.48 -0.64 -24.26
CA GLY A 76 -10.20 -0.90 -25.50
C GLY A 76 -9.69 -2.10 -26.28
N LEU A 77 -8.38 -2.31 -26.31
CA LEU A 77 -7.76 -3.49 -26.94
C LEU A 77 -8.10 -4.78 -26.18
N ALA A 78 -8.23 -4.71 -24.85
CA ALA A 78 -8.50 -5.87 -24.01
C ALA A 78 -9.96 -6.38 -24.11
N VAL A 79 -10.92 -5.49 -24.37
CA VAL A 79 -12.36 -5.84 -24.37
C VAL A 79 -12.82 -6.62 -25.62
N SER A 80 -11.96 -6.81 -26.64
CA SER A 80 -12.27 -7.52 -27.89
C SER A 80 -13.63 -7.13 -28.47
N THR A 81 -13.75 -5.87 -28.89
CA THR A 81 -14.93 -5.44 -29.65
C THR A 81 -14.80 -6.02 -31.06
N GLY A 82 -15.68 -6.93 -31.49
CA GLY A 82 -15.67 -7.47 -32.87
C GLY A 82 -15.82 -6.44 -34.00
N ASN A 83 -15.83 -5.14 -33.68
CA ASN A 83 -15.88 -3.99 -34.56
C ASN A 83 -14.61 -3.14 -34.41
N ALA A 84 -14.33 -2.29 -35.40
CA ALA A 84 -13.23 -1.32 -35.31
C ALA A 84 -13.42 -0.36 -34.13
N LEU A 85 -12.41 -0.29 -33.25
CA LEU A 85 -12.39 0.59 -32.08
C LEU A 85 -12.43 2.06 -32.50
N GLN A 86 -13.40 2.85 -32.05
CA GLN A 86 -13.41 4.30 -32.26
C GLN A 86 -12.93 5.05 -31.03
N LEU A 87 -12.38 6.26 -31.25
CA LEU A 87 -11.83 7.09 -30.17
C LEU A 87 -12.90 7.47 -29.12
N ASN A 88 -14.14 7.67 -29.54
CA ASN A 88 -15.25 8.02 -28.65
C ASN A 88 -15.67 6.85 -27.75
N ASP A 89 -15.39 5.61 -28.16
CA ASP A 89 -15.73 4.42 -27.38
C ASP A 89 -14.82 4.31 -26.15
N LEU A 90 -13.57 4.77 -26.25
CA LEU A 90 -12.54 4.66 -25.23
C LEU A 90 -12.95 5.21 -23.86
N VAL A 91 -13.73 6.30 -23.83
CA VAL A 91 -14.11 6.98 -22.58
C VAL A 91 -15.24 6.24 -21.84
N GLY A 92 -16.00 5.41 -22.54
CA GLY A 92 -17.15 4.67 -21.98
C GLY A 92 -16.93 3.17 -21.81
N LEU A 93 -15.76 2.65 -22.19
CA LEU A 93 -15.45 1.23 -22.06
C LEU A 93 -15.22 0.86 -20.60
N ALA A 94 -15.81 -0.26 -20.19
CA ALA A 94 -15.57 -0.81 -18.87
C ALA A 94 -14.10 -1.23 -18.74
N HIS A 95 -13.45 -0.81 -17.67
CA HIS A 95 -12.12 -1.30 -17.33
C HIS A 95 -12.16 -2.81 -17.10
N PRO A 96 -11.28 -3.60 -17.73
CA PRO A 96 -11.22 -5.03 -17.50
C PRO A 96 -10.88 -5.32 -16.03
N VAL A 97 -11.83 -5.89 -15.29
CA VAL A 97 -11.59 -6.35 -13.92
C VAL A 97 -11.09 -7.78 -13.96
N TYR A 98 -10.14 -8.11 -13.07
CA TYR A 98 -9.68 -9.48 -12.89
C TYR A 98 -10.85 -10.41 -12.54
N ALA A 99 -11.07 -11.43 -13.36
CA ALA A 99 -12.15 -12.42 -13.21
C ALA A 99 -11.63 -13.83 -12.89
N GLY A 100 -10.35 -13.96 -12.54
CA GLY A 100 -9.76 -15.25 -12.16
C GLY A 100 -10.08 -15.66 -10.72
N PRO A 101 -9.48 -16.77 -10.23
CA PRO A 101 -9.71 -17.22 -8.86
C PRO A 101 -9.29 -16.15 -7.85
N PHE A 102 -10.07 -16.04 -6.77
CA PHE A 102 -9.78 -15.21 -5.60
C PHE A 102 -9.10 -16.09 -4.52
N PRO A 103 -7.76 -16.27 -4.55
CA PRO A 103 -7.05 -17.02 -3.52
C PRO A 103 -7.31 -16.42 -2.14
N LYS A 104 -7.27 -17.25 -1.10
CA LYS A 104 -7.47 -16.73 0.25
C LYS A 104 -6.30 -15.82 0.65
N VAL A 105 -6.59 -14.62 1.15
CA VAL A 105 -5.59 -13.67 1.64
C VAL A 105 -5.74 -13.51 3.14
N THR A 106 -4.66 -13.67 3.89
CA THR A 106 -4.57 -13.22 5.29
C THR A 106 -3.90 -11.85 5.30
N VAL A 107 -4.63 -10.80 5.69
CA VAL A 107 -4.07 -9.50 6.02
C VAL A 107 -3.64 -9.51 7.49
N ALA A 108 -2.35 -9.38 7.75
CA ALA A 108 -1.78 -9.35 9.08
C ALA A 108 -1.46 -7.91 9.50
N VAL A 109 -1.98 -7.50 10.66
CA VAL A 109 -1.67 -6.22 11.30
C VAL A 109 -0.96 -6.52 12.61
N CYS A 110 0.30 -6.14 12.70
CA CYS A 110 1.09 -6.27 13.93
C CYS A 110 0.97 -4.97 14.72
N THR A 111 0.54 -5.05 15.97
CA THR A 111 0.28 -3.88 16.80
C THR A 111 0.82 -4.07 18.21
N ARG A 112 1.16 -2.98 18.89
CA ARG A 112 1.59 -3.00 20.30
C ARG A 112 1.16 -1.73 21.01
N ASN A 113 0.21 -1.84 21.92
CA ASN A 113 -0.29 -0.73 22.75
C ASN A 113 -0.77 0.50 21.94
N ARG A 114 -1.40 0.26 20.77
CA ARG A 114 -1.91 1.29 19.85
C ARG A 114 -3.35 1.03 19.42
N ALA A 115 -4.22 0.70 20.37
CA ALA A 115 -5.61 0.35 20.11
C ALA A 115 -6.37 1.43 19.30
N ASP A 116 -6.11 2.72 19.54
CA ASP A 116 -6.79 3.81 18.81
C ASP A 116 -6.38 3.90 17.34
N ASP A 117 -5.08 3.78 17.03
CA ASP A 117 -4.60 3.75 15.63
C ASP A 117 -5.12 2.48 14.94
N LEU A 118 -5.04 1.33 15.63
CA LEU A 118 -5.54 0.05 15.13
C LEU A 118 -7.02 0.11 14.77
N ALA A 119 -7.87 0.76 15.57
CA ALA A 119 -9.29 0.89 15.26
C ALA A 119 -9.51 1.60 13.91
N LEU A 120 -8.78 2.69 13.65
CA LEU A 120 -8.85 3.40 12.38
C LEU A 120 -8.37 2.54 11.19
N CYS A 121 -7.29 1.78 11.40
CA CYS A 121 -6.80 0.82 10.40
C CYS A 121 -7.86 -0.26 10.10
N LEU A 122 -8.45 -0.86 11.13
CA LEU A 122 -9.48 -1.90 11.00
C LEU A 122 -10.71 -1.40 10.25
N GLU A 123 -11.19 -0.17 10.48
CA GLU A 123 -12.29 0.39 9.71
C GLU A 123 -11.99 0.40 8.20
N SER A 124 -10.75 0.73 7.81
CA SER A 124 -10.35 0.70 6.39
C SER A 124 -10.24 -0.72 5.84
N LEU A 125 -9.74 -1.67 6.64
CA LEU A 125 -9.61 -3.08 6.26
C LEU A 125 -10.98 -3.74 6.05
N LEU A 126 -11.99 -3.35 6.84
CA LEU A 126 -13.37 -3.83 6.67
C LEU A 126 -14.03 -3.33 5.38
N GLN A 127 -13.48 -2.29 4.74
CA GLN A 127 -13.96 -1.77 3.44
C GLN A 127 -13.23 -2.37 2.23
N ILE A 128 -12.30 -3.32 2.44
CA ILE A 128 -11.62 -4.00 1.34
C ILE A 128 -12.65 -4.77 0.50
N ASP A 129 -12.62 -4.51 -0.81
CA ASP A 129 -13.48 -5.15 -1.81
C ASP A 129 -12.80 -6.41 -2.33
N TYR A 130 -12.74 -7.44 -1.48
CA TYR A 130 -12.16 -8.73 -1.81
C TYR A 130 -12.89 -9.88 -1.09
N PRO A 131 -13.41 -10.89 -1.80
CA PRO A 131 -14.36 -11.84 -1.23
C PRO A 131 -13.74 -12.90 -0.31
N ASN A 132 -12.44 -13.19 -0.43
CA ASN A 132 -11.78 -14.29 0.28
C ASN A 132 -10.68 -13.78 1.21
N LEU A 133 -11.09 -12.95 2.17
CA LEU A 133 -10.22 -12.20 3.06
C LEU A 133 -10.32 -12.69 4.52
N GLU A 134 -9.18 -12.76 5.19
CA GLU A 134 -9.05 -12.88 6.64
C GLU A 134 -8.20 -11.74 7.16
N ILE A 135 -8.61 -11.09 8.24
CA ILE A 135 -7.85 -10.05 8.94
C ILE A 135 -7.32 -10.65 10.24
N LEU A 136 -6.01 -10.70 10.41
CA LEU A 136 -5.32 -11.23 11.57
C LEU A 136 -4.61 -10.10 12.31
N VAL A 137 -5.14 -9.72 13.47
CA VAL A 137 -4.49 -8.79 14.40
C VAL A 137 -3.55 -9.59 15.30
N VAL A 138 -2.26 -9.26 15.22
CA VAL A 138 -1.21 -9.81 16.09
C VAL A 138 -0.81 -8.76 17.11
N ASP A 139 -1.26 -8.96 18.34
CA ASP A 139 -0.97 -8.09 19.49
C ASP A 139 0.36 -8.50 20.12
N ASN A 140 1.38 -7.66 19.95
CA ASN A 140 2.77 -7.97 20.25
C ASN A 140 3.19 -7.46 21.63
N ALA A 141 3.46 -8.39 22.55
CA ALA A 141 3.87 -8.12 23.92
C ALA A 141 3.08 -6.96 24.57
N PRO A 142 1.73 -7.06 24.60
CA PRO A 142 0.88 -5.99 25.12
C PRO A 142 1.16 -5.74 26.60
N SER A 143 1.11 -4.48 27.04
CA SER A 143 1.23 -4.12 28.46
C SER A 143 -0.11 -4.08 29.20
N ASP A 144 -1.22 -4.11 28.47
CA ASP A 144 -2.58 -4.07 29.00
C ASP A 144 -3.53 -4.91 28.11
N SER A 145 -4.84 -4.83 28.36
CA SER A 145 -5.85 -5.57 27.59
C SER A 145 -6.52 -4.75 26.49
N ALA A 146 -6.11 -3.50 26.24
CA ALA A 146 -6.87 -2.56 25.41
C ALA A 146 -7.11 -3.09 23.98
N THR A 147 -6.07 -3.64 23.33
CA THR A 147 -6.19 -4.25 21.99
C THR A 147 -7.17 -5.43 22.01
N ARG A 148 -7.03 -6.34 22.97
CA ARG A 148 -7.92 -7.51 23.08
C ARG A 148 -9.37 -7.09 23.32
N ASP A 149 -9.58 -6.13 24.21
CA ASP A 149 -10.90 -5.66 24.60
C ASP A 149 -11.58 -4.93 23.43
N LEU A 150 -10.84 -4.11 22.67
CA LEU A 150 -11.30 -3.50 21.41
C LEU A 150 -11.81 -4.56 20.43
N LEU A 151 -11.03 -5.61 20.19
CA LEU A 151 -11.35 -6.67 19.26
C LEU A 151 -12.59 -7.47 19.71
N GLN A 152 -12.72 -7.73 21.01
CA GLN A 152 -13.85 -8.47 21.58
C GLN A 152 -15.14 -7.65 21.67
N GLN A 153 -15.06 -6.35 21.90
CA GLN A 153 -16.25 -5.51 22.13
C GLN A 153 -16.76 -4.89 20.82
N THR A 154 -15.86 -4.38 19.99
CA THR A 154 -16.22 -3.64 18.77
C THR A 154 -16.27 -4.55 17.55
N TYR A 155 -15.34 -5.49 17.43
CA TYR A 155 -15.15 -6.27 16.20
C TYR A 155 -15.63 -7.74 16.28
N ALA A 156 -16.23 -8.16 17.40
CA ALA A 156 -16.65 -9.56 17.58
C ALA A 156 -17.69 -10.06 16.57
N GLN A 157 -18.47 -9.17 15.95
CA GLN A 157 -19.44 -9.54 14.90
C GLN A 157 -18.78 -9.75 13.53
N HIS A 158 -17.53 -9.27 13.35
CA HIS A 158 -16.79 -9.43 12.10
C HIS A 158 -16.03 -10.75 12.12
N THR A 159 -16.66 -11.81 11.62
CA THR A 159 -16.10 -13.18 11.59
C THR A 159 -14.79 -13.31 10.81
N GLN A 160 -14.49 -12.35 9.93
CA GLN A 160 -13.22 -12.28 9.20
C GLN A 160 -12.06 -11.72 10.04
N VAL A 161 -12.32 -11.11 11.21
CA VAL A 161 -11.30 -10.53 12.09
C VAL A 161 -10.91 -11.54 13.17
N ARG A 162 -9.62 -11.85 13.27
CA ARG A 162 -9.05 -12.75 14.27
C ARG A 162 -8.00 -12.03 15.10
N TYR A 163 -7.95 -12.35 16.38
CA TYR A 163 -6.95 -11.84 17.33
C TYR A 163 -6.00 -12.97 17.75
N VAL A 164 -4.70 -12.68 17.75
CA VAL A 164 -3.66 -13.54 18.33
C VAL A 164 -2.68 -12.69 19.14
N CYS A 165 -2.27 -13.20 20.30
CA CYS A 165 -1.21 -12.61 21.10
C CYS A 165 0.16 -13.26 20.76
N GLU A 166 1.20 -12.45 20.58
CA GLU A 166 2.61 -12.87 20.57
C GLU A 166 3.30 -12.28 21.81
N PRO A 167 3.68 -13.10 22.80
CA PRO A 167 4.20 -12.60 24.07
C PRO A 167 5.62 -12.01 23.99
N ARG A 168 6.40 -12.33 22.95
CA ARG A 168 7.78 -11.83 22.82
C ARG A 168 7.80 -10.47 22.13
N PRO A 169 8.44 -9.45 22.71
CA PRO A 169 8.51 -8.13 22.09
C PRO A 169 9.36 -8.17 20.82
N GLY A 170 8.85 -7.57 19.75
CA GLY A 170 9.53 -7.47 18.46
C GLY A 170 8.54 -7.57 17.29
N LEU A 171 8.70 -6.71 16.29
CA LEU A 171 7.83 -6.67 15.12
C LEU A 171 7.99 -7.94 14.27
N ASP A 172 9.21 -8.43 14.10
CA ASP A 172 9.49 -9.66 13.36
C ASP A 172 9.02 -10.90 14.13
N TRP A 173 9.01 -10.88 15.47
CA TRP A 173 8.28 -11.90 16.25
C TRP A 173 6.78 -11.91 15.92
N ALA A 174 6.15 -10.73 15.84
CA ALA A 174 4.74 -10.61 15.47
C ALA A 174 4.47 -11.02 14.01
N ARG A 175 5.33 -10.63 13.08
CA ARG A 175 5.24 -11.04 11.66
C ARG A 175 5.36 -12.55 11.53
N ASN A 176 6.27 -13.17 12.26
CA ASN A 176 6.44 -14.62 12.29
C ASN A 176 5.23 -15.31 12.90
N ARG A 177 4.63 -14.74 13.96
CA ARG A 177 3.37 -15.23 14.51
C ARG A 177 2.27 -15.22 13.45
N ALA A 178 2.19 -14.16 12.63
CA ALA A 178 1.24 -14.12 11.51
C ALA A 178 1.50 -15.23 10.48
N ILE A 179 2.76 -15.53 10.13
CA ILE A 179 3.10 -16.63 9.20
C ILE A 179 2.54 -17.97 9.70
N LEU A 180 2.66 -18.22 11.00
CA LEU A 180 2.23 -19.48 11.62
C LEU A 180 0.71 -19.62 11.73
N GLU A 181 0.00 -18.50 11.88
CA GLU A 181 -1.46 -18.46 12.13
C GLU A 181 -2.30 -18.20 10.87
N ALA A 182 -1.66 -17.69 9.82
CA ALA A 182 -2.29 -17.36 8.56
C ALA A 182 -2.86 -18.60 7.86
N SER A 183 -4.10 -18.49 7.41
CA SER A 183 -4.77 -19.54 6.63
C SER A 183 -4.81 -19.26 5.13
N GLY A 184 -4.45 -18.03 4.71
CA GLY A 184 -4.38 -17.62 3.32
C GLY A 184 -3.23 -18.24 2.54
N GLU A 185 -3.40 -18.32 1.23
CA GLU A 185 -2.32 -18.64 0.28
C GLU A 185 -1.34 -17.48 0.13
N ILE A 186 -1.84 -16.25 0.35
CA ILE A 186 -1.09 -15.01 0.37
C ILE A 186 -1.21 -14.39 1.77
N ILE A 187 -0.10 -13.88 2.28
CA ILE A 187 -0.05 -13.09 3.51
C ILE A 187 0.31 -11.67 3.12
N ALA A 188 -0.57 -10.71 3.39
CA ALA A 188 -0.34 -9.29 3.19
C ALA A 188 -0.13 -8.62 4.57
N TYR A 189 0.93 -7.83 4.71
CA TYR A 189 1.25 -7.09 5.92
C TYR A 189 0.96 -5.61 5.73
N THR A 190 0.41 -5.00 6.77
CA THR A 190 0.28 -3.55 6.89
C THR A 190 0.39 -3.12 8.35
N ASP A 191 0.70 -1.84 8.58
CA ASP A 191 0.92 -1.30 9.92
C ASP A 191 -0.39 -0.84 10.55
N ASP A 192 -0.40 -0.65 11.88
CA ASP A 192 -1.60 -0.23 12.62
C ASP A 192 -1.94 1.26 12.46
N ASP A 193 -1.07 2.06 11.85
CA ASP A 193 -1.24 3.49 11.58
C ASP A 193 -1.38 3.84 10.09
N VAL A 194 -1.86 2.87 9.31
CA VAL A 194 -2.22 3.06 7.90
C VAL A 194 -3.72 2.95 7.66
N ILE A 195 -4.16 3.61 6.59
CA ILE A 195 -5.49 3.47 6.00
C ILE A 195 -5.31 2.83 4.62
N VAL A 196 -5.83 1.62 4.43
CA VAL A 196 -5.70 0.91 3.16
C VAL A 196 -6.70 1.41 2.12
N ASP A 197 -6.36 1.31 0.84
CA ASP A 197 -7.32 1.49 -0.25
C ASP A 197 -8.26 0.28 -0.36
N ARG A 198 -9.54 0.49 -0.71
CA ARG A 198 -10.51 -0.60 -0.86
C ARG A 198 -10.10 -1.66 -1.88
N HIS A 199 -9.27 -1.29 -2.87
CA HIS A 199 -8.77 -2.20 -3.91
C HIS A 199 -7.35 -2.73 -3.62
N TRP A 200 -6.79 -2.45 -2.43
CA TRP A 200 -5.41 -2.79 -2.07
C TRP A 200 -5.09 -4.27 -2.24
N VAL A 201 -5.92 -5.15 -1.65
CA VAL A 201 -5.71 -6.60 -1.73
C VAL A 201 -5.87 -7.10 -3.17
N SER A 202 -6.87 -6.61 -3.90
CA SER A 202 -7.10 -6.98 -5.30
C SER A 202 -5.89 -6.62 -6.18
N ALA A 203 -5.28 -5.45 -5.98
CA ALA A 203 -4.07 -5.05 -6.70
C ALA A 203 -2.87 -5.97 -6.39
N LEU A 204 -2.67 -6.35 -5.12
CA LEU A 204 -1.62 -7.31 -4.74
C LEU A 204 -1.85 -8.69 -5.37
N VAL A 205 -3.07 -9.22 -5.27
CA VAL A 205 -3.45 -10.54 -5.80
C VAL A 205 -3.35 -10.58 -7.31
N GLN A 206 -3.69 -9.50 -8.00
CA GLN A 206 -3.57 -9.41 -9.46
C GLN A 206 -2.13 -9.70 -9.93
N VAL A 207 -1.12 -9.21 -9.22
CA VAL A 207 0.28 -9.49 -9.55
C VAL A 207 0.59 -10.98 -9.37
N PHE A 208 0.21 -11.58 -8.24
CA PHE A 208 0.44 -13.00 -7.99
C PHE A 208 -0.29 -13.92 -8.99
N THR A 209 -1.47 -13.52 -9.45
CA THR A 209 -2.27 -14.35 -10.35
C THR A 209 -1.79 -14.25 -11.80
N GLN A 210 -1.29 -13.07 -12.21
CA GLN A 210 -0.73 -12.85 -13.55
C GLN A 210 0.72 -13.34 -13.68
N SER A 211 1.46 -13.39 -12.57
CA SER A 211 2.88 -13.78 -12.53
C SER A 211 3.15 -14.84 -11.47
N PRO A 212 3.13 -16.13 -11.85
CA PRO A 212 3.46 -17.25 -10.95
C PRO A 212 4.84 -17.12 -10.28
N GLU A 213 5.81 -16.51 -10.96
CA GLU A 213 7.18 -16.26 -10.49
C GLU A 213 7.28 -15.18 -9.40
N ALA A 214 6.27 -14.31 -9.27
CA ALA A 214 6.22 -13.33 -8.21
C ALA A 214 5.95 -14.04 -6.87
N MET A 215 6.90 -13.93 -5.95
CA MET A 215 6.80 -14.50 -4.59
C MET A 215 6.60 -13.43 -3.53
N ALA A 216 6.94 -12.18 -3.85
CA ALA A 216 6.74 -11.02 -2.99
C ALA A 216 6.22 -9.84 -3.82
N VAL A 217 5.32 -9.06 -3.24
CA VAL A 217 4.78 -7.83 -3.83
C VAL A 217 4.81 -6.74 -2.78
N THR A 218 5.30 -5.56 -3.11
CA THR A 218 5.18 -4.35 -2.29
C THR A 218 4.26 -3.36 -2.96
N GLY A 219 3.78 -2.37 -2.22
CA GLY A 219 2.85 -1.38 -2.77
C GLY A 219 3.22 0.08 -2.50
N LEU A 220 2.45 0.97 -3.10
CA LEU A 220 2.58 2.41 -2.91
C LEU A 220 2.14 2.82 -1.50
N VAL A 221 3.03 3.52 -0.81
CA VAL A 221 2.71 4.20 0.45
C VAL A 221 2.68 5.69 0.20
N VAL A 222 1.55 6.30 0.55
CA VAL A 222 1.27 7.74 0.37
C VAL A 222 0.96 8.39 1.71
N PRO A 223 1.13 9.71 1.87
CA PRO A 223 0.75 10.39 3.10
C PRO A 223 -0.78 10.36 3.27
N TYR A 224 -1.23 10.02 4.47
CA TYR A 224 -2.65 10.19 4.86
C TYR A 224 -3.04 11.67 4.94
N GLU A 225 -2.14 12.49 5.50
CA GLU A 225 -2.37 13.92 5.71
C GLU A 225 -1.04 14.71 5.66
N LEU A 226 -1.12 16.02 5.38
CA LEU A 226 0.01 16.94 5.38
C LEU A 226 -0.34 18.23 6.13
N GLU A 227 -0.68 18.05 7.40
CA GLU A 227 -1.21 19.07 8.30
C GLU A 227 -0.13 19.76 9.14
N THR A 228 1.09 19.22 9.18
CA THR A 228 2.22 19.81 9.94
C THR A 228 3.49 19.95 9.10
N PRO A 229 4.43 20.85 9.48
CA PRO A 229 5.74 20.95 8.83
C PRO A 229 6.51 19.63 8.85
N THR A 230 6.43 18.89 9.96
CA THR A 230 7.05 17.59 10.19
C THR A 230 6.64 16.58 9.13
N GLN A 231 5.34 16.47 8.85
CA GLN A 231 4.79 15.55 7.85
C GLN A 231 5.23 15.91 6.43
N ILE A 232 5.28 17.21 6.11
CA ILE A 232 5.76 17.69 4.81
C ILE A 232 7.26 17.40 4.64
N LEU A 233 8.07 17.65 5.67
CA LEU A 233 9.50 17.36 5.62
C LEU A 233 9.77 15.86 5.48
N PHE A 234 9.02 15.02 6.19
CA PHE A 234 9.11 13.57 6.04
C PHE A 234 8.88 13.15 4.58
N GLU A 235 7.82 13.63 3.94
CA GLU A 235 7.55 13.33 2.53
C GLU A 235 8.64 13.84 1.56
N LEU A 236 9.27 14.98 1.86
CA LEU A 236 10.30 15.55 0.99
C LEU A 236 11.64 14.81 1.07
N TYR A 237 12.00 14.27 2.23
CA TYR A 237 13.34 13.70 2.47
C TYR A 237 13.36 12.19 2.70
N GLY A 238 12.26 11.61 3.21
CA GLY A 238 12.19 10.23 3.70
C GLY A 238 10.90 9.49 3.36
N GLY A 239 10.07 10.05 2.47
CA GLY A 239 8.78 9.47 2.09
C GLY A 239 8.90 8.01 1.63
N PHE A 240 7.84 7.25 1.88
CA PHE A 240 7.80 5.82 1.54
C PHE A 240 7.44 5.54 0.08
N GLY A 241 7.01 6.55 -0.68
CA GLY A 241 6.67 6.40 -2.09
C GLY A 241 7.87 5.95 -2.95
N ARG A 242 7.62 5.05 -3.91
CA ARG A 242 8.60 4.56 -4.90
C ARG A 242 8.22 4.89 -6.35
N GLY A 243 7.32 5.86 -6.51
CA GLY A 243 6.82 6.32 -7.80
C GLY A 243 5.52 5.62 -8.20
N PHE A 244 5.08 5.86 -9.43
CA PHE A 244 3.78 5.44 -9.95
C PHE A 244 3.89 4.45 -11.10
N LYS A 245 5.03 3.77 -11.21
CA LYS A 245 5.28 2.75 -12.23
C LYS A 245 5.55 1.43 -11.54
N ARG A 246 4.91 0.37 -12.02
CA ARG A 246 5.22 -1.00 -11.59
C ARG A 246 6.69 -1.29 -11.88
N GLN A 247 7.38 -1.92 -10.94
CA GLN A 247 8.78 -2.32 -11.09
C GLN A 247 8.95 -3.80 -10.77
N TRP A 248 9.76 -4.47 -11.58
CA TRP A 248 10.09 -5.88 -11.43
C TRP A 248 11.53 -6.01 -10.99
N PHE A 249 11.75 -6.73 -9.90
CA PHE A 249 13.07 -7.04 -9.37
C PHE A 249 13.23 -8.55 -9.43
N THR A 250 14.19 -8.99 -10.24
CA THR A 250 14.49 -10.40 -10.44
C THR A 250 16.00 -10.56 -10.47
N ALA A 251 16.50 -11.53 -9.73
CA ALA A 251 17.89 -11.93 -9.79
C ALA A 251 17.93 -13.36 -10.32
N SER A 252 18.68 -13.61 -11.39
CA SER A 252 18.84 -14.99 -11.85
C SER A 252 19.61 -15.79 -10.79
N GLN A 253 19.30 -17.08 -10.63
CA GLN A 253 20.00 -17.95 -9.67
C GLN A 253 21.50 -18.03 -9.94
N ASN A 254 21.94 -17.80 -11.19
CA ASN A 254 23.35 -17.75 -11.59
C ASN A 254 24.04 -16.41 -11.26
N GLN A 255 23.30 -15.43 -10.74
CA GLN A 255 23.76 -14.07 -10.43
C GLN A 255 23.64 -13.73 -8.93
N ARG A 256 23.57 -14.72 -8.04
CA ARG A 256 23.55 -14.50 -6.58
C ARG A 256 24.67 -13.55 -6.10
N SER A 257 25.85 -13.61 -6.72
CA SER A 257 26.98 -12.74 -6.40
C SER A 257 26.82 -11.28 -6.85
N THR A 258 25.88 -10.96 -7.74
CA THR A 258 25.65 -9.60 -8.25
C THR A 258 24.42 -8.92 -7.65
N VAL A 259 23.54 -9.65 -6.95
CA VAL A 259 22.34 -9.07 -6.28
C VAL A 259 22.71 -7.92 -5.36
N ALA A 260 23.77 -8.07 -4.57
CA ALA A 260 24.26 -7.01 -3.70
C ALA A 260 24.74 -5.77 -4.48
N SER A 261 25.37 -5.94 -5.65
CA SER A 261 25.82 -4.82 -6.48
C SER A 261 24.70 -4.18 -7.31
N GLU A 262 23.71 -4.97 -7.72
CA GLU A 262 22.56 -4.51 -8.54
C GLU A 262 21.50 -3.83 -7.67
N TYR A 263 21.34 -4.31 -6.43
CA TYR A 263 20.28 -3.89 -5.52
C TYR A 263 20.78 -3.40 -4.16
N ALA A 264 21.99 -2.84 -4.11
CA ALA A 264 22.59 -2.25 -2.90
C ALA A 264 21.67 -1.26 -2.16
N TRP A 265 20.69 -0.65 -2.87
CA TRP A 265 19.63 0.18 -2.29
C TRP A 265 18.30 -0.55 -2.19
N SER A 266 18.23 -1.50 -1.25
CA SER A 266 17.05 -2.30 -0.93
C SER A 266 15.83 -1.48 -0.47
N GLY A 267 16.06 -0.26 0.04
CA GLY A 267 14.98 0.68 0.33
C GLY A 267 14.09 1.00 -0.88
N ARG A 268 14.57 0.80 -2.11
CA ARG A 268 13.79 1.04 -3.35
C ARG A 268 12.64 0.07 -3.57
N PHE A 269 12.67 -1.09 -2.90
CA PHE A 269 11.69 -2.14 -3.07
C PHE A 269 10.33 -1.80 -2.52
N GLY A 270 10.26 -1.05 -1.42
CA GLY A 270 9.03 -0.78 -0.71
C GLY A 270 9.30 -0.65 0.79
N THR A 271 8.31 -0.97 1.60
CA THR A 271 8.34 -0.90 3.06
C THR A 271 7.45 -1.99 3.64
N GLY A 272 7.75 -2.43 4.86
CA GLY A 272 6.95 -3.40 5.60
C GLY A 272 5.50 -2.99 5.84
N ALA A 273 5.19 -1.69 5.75
CA ALA A 273 3.82 -1.15 5.84
C ALA A 273 2.91 -1.56 4.67
N ASN A 274 3.49 -2.02 3.55
CA ASN A 274 2.75 -2.41 2.35
C ASN A 274 3.52 -3.49 1.59
N MET A 275 3.41 -4.73 2.07
CA MET A 275 4.05 -5.90 1.48
C MET A 275 3.14 -7.11 1.53
N ALA A 276 3.32 -8.04 0.60
CA ALA A 276 2.62 -9.31 0.57
C ALA A 276 3.54 -10.40 0.02
N TYR A 277 3.30 -11.63 0.47
CA TYR A 277 4.09 -12.80 0.10
C TYR A 277 3.17 -13.97 -0.18
N ARG A 278 3.59 -14.87 -1.08
CA ARG A 278 3.03 -16.22 -1.08
C ARG A 278 3.43 -16.91 0.21
N ARG A 279 2.47 -17.51 0.92
CA ARG A 279 2.75 -18.23 2.18
C ARG A 279 3.76 -19.36 1.99
N SER A 280 3.76 -20.00 0.81
CA SER A 280 4.71 -21.07 0.47
C SER A 280 6.18 -20.61 0.41
N LEU A 281 6.44 -19.30 0.27
CA LEU A 281 7.79 -18.73 0.25
C LEU A 281 8.56 -19.04 1.55
N PHE A 282 7.89 -18.91 2.70
CA PHE A 282 8.54 -19.01 4.02
C PHE A 282 9.07 -20.42 4.32
N SER A 283 8.53 -21.46 3.66
CA SER A 283 9.07 -22.83 3.74
C SER A 283 10.37 -23.02 2.96
N GLN A 284 10.66 -22.12 2.01
CA GLN A 284 11.81 -22.19 1.12
C GLN A 284 12.97 -21.31 1.60
N ILE A 285 12.66 -20.11 2.12
CA ILE A 285 13.68 -19.09 2.47
C ILE A 285 13.73 -18.75 3.97
N GLY A 286 12.93 -19.44 4.78
CA GLY A 286 12.75 -19.15 6.19
C GLY A 286 11.83 -17.96 6.46
N MET A 287 11.68 -17.63 7.74
CA MET A 287 10.84 -16.53 8.23
C MET A 287 11.68 -15.26 8.47
N PHE A 288 11.05 -14.18 8.97
CA PHE A 288 11.77 -12.95 9.36
C PHE A 288 12.74 -13.25 10.49
N ASP A 289 13.90 -12.57 10.51
CA ASP A 289 14.91 -12.73 11.56
C ASP A 289 14.69 -11.71 12.69
N PRO A 290 14.24 -12.13 13.90
CA PRO A 290 14.02 -11.21 15.01
C PRO A 290 15.29 -10.52 15.51
N ALA A 291 16.49 -10.93 15.08
CA ALA A 291 17.71 -10.19 15.32
C ALA A 291 17.76 -8.84 14.57
N LEU A 292 16.82 -8.61 13.63
CA LEU A 292 16.69 -7.38 12.86
C LEU A 292 15.59 -6.44 13.38
N ASP A 293 15.00 -6.75 14.54
CA ASP A 293 13.93 -5.94 15.11
C ASP A 293 14.41 -4.59 15.65
N VAL A 294 13.47 -3.64 15.75
CA VAL A 294 13.68 -2.39 16.50
C VAL A 294 13.91 -2.73 17.99
N GLY A 295 14.94 -2.15 18.59
CA GLY A 295 15.39 -2.48 19.95
C GLY A 295 16.49 -3.54 20.03
N THR A 296 16.90 -4.11 18.90
CA THR A 296 18.14 -4.89 18.76
C THR A 296 19.28 -4.00 18.23
N PRO A 297 20.54 -4.47 18.17
CA PRO A 297 21.65 -3.71 17.59
C PRO A 297 21.45 -3.27 16.14
N SER A 298 20.62 -3.97 15.34
CA SER A 298 20.32 -3.55 13.96
C SER A 298 19.40 -2.33 13.90
N ASN A 299 18.60 -2.12 14.95
CA ASN A 299 17.57 -1.10 15.06
C ASN A 299 16.57 -1.10 13.90
N GLY A 300 16.13 -2.28 13.47
CA GLY A 300 15.21 -2.45 12.35
C GLY A 300 15.86 -3.09 11.12
N GLY A 301 15.07 -3.20 10.05
CA GLY A 301 15.51 -3.71 8.74
C GLY A 301 15.04 -5.12 8.38
N GLY A 302 14.21 -5.77 9.19
CA GLY A 302 13.70 -7.12 8.90
C GLY A 302 12.90 -7.23 7.60
N ASP A 303 12.12 -6.21 7.23
CA ASP A 303 11.41 -6.13 5.95
C ASP A 303 12.36 -5.98 4.77
N ILE A 304 13.33 -5.07 4.89
CA ILE A 304 14.37 -4.81 3.89
C ILE A 304 15.20 -6.08 3.63
N GLU A 305 15.58 -6.77 4.71
CA GLU A 305 16.32 -8.02 4.61
C GLU A 305 15.48 -9.12 3.94
N MET A 306 14.21 -9.26 4.31
CA MET A 306 13.31 -10.22 3.67
C MET A 306 13.20 -9.96 2.16
N PHE A 307 13.02 -8.70 1.73
CA PHE A 307 12.99 -8.33 0.31
C PHE A 307 14.29 -8.72 -0.40
N PHE A 308 15.44 -8.45 0.23
CA PHE A 308 16.74 -8.81 -0.32
C PHE A 308 16.91 -10.34 -0.41
N ARG A 309 16.48 -11.08 0.62
CA ARG A 309 16.54 -12.54 0.67
C ARG A 309 15.69 -13.19 -0.43
N VAL A 310 14.49 -12.66 -0.70
CA VAL A 310 13.64 -13.09 -1.84
C VAL A 310 14.46 -13.08 -3.14
N LEU A 311 15.17 -11.98 -3.40
CA LEU A 311 16.00 -11.85 -4.61
C LEU A 311 17.23 -12.75 -4.58
N CYS A 312 17.95 -12.84 -3.45
CA CYS A 312 19.10 -13.74 -3.31
C CYS A 312 18.75 -15.22 -3.56
N GLU A 313 17.54 -15.64 -3.22
CA GLU A 313 17.08 -17.00 -3.48
C GLU A 313 16.58 -17.21 -4.92
N GLY A 314 16.58 -16.15 -5.74
CA GLY A 314 16.26 -16.18 -7.16
C GLY A 314 14.77 -16.03 -7.46
N PHE A 315 13.99 -15.53 -6.51
CA PHE A 315 12.57 -15.24 -6.71
C PHE A 315 12.35 -13.80 -7.19
N THR A 316 11.16 -13.55 -7.74
CA THR A 316 10.78 -12.22 -8.21
C THR A 316 10.02 -11.45 -7.12
N LEU A 317 10.43 -10.20 -6.93
CA LEU A 317 9.76 -9.19 -6.13
C LEU A 317 9.18 -8.12 -7.07
N VAL A 318 7.93 -7.72 -6.86
CA VAL A 318 7.25 -6.71 -7.68
C VAL A 318 6.79 -5.53 -6.83
N TYR A 319 7.08 -4.31 -7.27
CA TYR A 319 6.45 -3.12 -6.72
C TYR A 319 5.19 -2.77 -7.52
N GLU A 320 4.03 -2.74 -6.86
CA GLU A 320 2.71 -2.50 -7.43
C GLU A 320 2.11 -1.15 -6.97
N PRO A 321 2.15 -0.08 -7.79
CA PRO A 321 1.69 1.23 -7.38
C PRO A 321 0.17 1.38 -7.22
N ASN A 322 -0.62 0.39 -7.65
CA ASN A 322 -2.07 0.35 -7.44
C ASN A 322 -2.44 -0.31 -6.10
N ALA A 323 -1.52 -1.01 -5.45
CA ALA A 323 -1.66 -1.48 -4.08
C ALA A 323 -1.33 -0.31 -3.14
N ILE A 324 -2.33 0.49 -2.78
CA ILE A 324 -2.13 1.75 -2.05
C ILE A 324 -2.45 1.59 -0.57
N VAL A 325 -1.56 2.10 0.28
CA VAL A 325 -1.86 2.41 1.69
C VAL A 325 -1.49 3.86 2.00
N ARG A 326 -2.26 4.49 2.88
CA ARG A 326 -2.05 5.85 3.38
C ARG A 326 -1.46 5.81 4.77
N HIS A 327 -0.21 6.22 4.92
CA HIS A 327 0.49 6.19 6.19
C HIS A 327 0.30 7.50 6.95
N ARG A 328 -0.04 7.40 8.25
CA ARG A 328 -0.20 8.56 9.11
C ARG A 328 1.14 8.94 9.74
N HIS A 329 1.81 9.90 9.12
CA HIS A 329 3.07 10.43 9.63
C HIS A 329 2.89 11.11 10.99
N ARG A 330 3.85 10.89 11.88
CA ARG A 330 3.93 11.52 13.19
C ARG A 330 3.92 13.05 13.04
N ARG A 331 3.16 13.73 13.89
CA ARG A 331 2.95 15.18 13.81
C ARG A 331 4.11 15.98 14.42
N ASP A 332 4.83 15.41 15.38
CA ASP A 332 5.87 16.09 16.17
C ASP A 332 7.30 15.62 15.85
N TYR A 333 8.26 16.56 15.85
CA TYR A 333 9.66 16.29 15.53
C TYR A 333 10.35 15.30 16.49
N GLY A 334 10.04 15.38 17.79
CA GLY A 334 10.65 14.51 18.82
C GLY A 334 10.27 13.03 18.69
N ALA A 335 9.34 12.72 17.79
CA ALA A 335 8.92 11.37 17.48
C ALA A 335 9.46 10.89 16.11
N LEU A 336 10.30 11.66 15.40
CA LEU A 336 10.96 11.20 14.16
C LEU A 336 12.36 10.60 14.38
N SER A 337 12.86 10.61 15.63
CA SER A 337 14.17 10.08 16.03
C SER A 337 14.12 8.64 16.51
#